data_AF-A0A3N2IAT9-F1
#
_entry.id   AF-A0A3N2IAT9-F1
#
_cell.length_a   1.000
_cell.length_b   1.000
_cell.length_c   1.000
_cell.angle_alpha   90.00
_cell.angle_beta   90.00
_cell.angle_gamma   90.00
#
_symmetry.space_group_name_H-M   'P 1'
#
loop_
_entity.id
_entity.type
_entity.pdbx_description
1 polymer ?
#
loop_
_entity_poly.entity_id
_entity_poly.type
_entity_poly.pdbx_seq_one_letter_code
_entity_poly.pdbx_strand_id
1 'polypeptide(L)'
;MDETLSLLQQMPQVTEAWEERTYRVYWNNREIVVTMSDQGPHAGIARYSASVQDARGTLPTKSNGNPAGTPEGALDNVHWSRFTTSLD
;
A
#
# COMPACT_ATOMS: atom_id res chain seq x y z
N MET A 1 -14.08 -14.91 -0.05
CA MET A 1 -14.34 -13.60 -0.67
C MET A 1 -15.00 -12.77 0.40
N ASP A 2 -14.47 -11.59 0.73
CA ASP A 2 -15.02 -10.72 1.77
C ASP A 2 -16.45 -10.26 1.36
N GLU A 3 -17.41 -10.48 2.24
CA GLU A 3 -18.83 -10.13 2.03
C GLU A 3 -18.99 -8.62 1.83
N THR A 4 -18.18 -7.81 2.52
CA THR A 4 -18.18 -6.35 2.42
C THR A 4 -17.71 -5.89 1.04
N LEU A 5 -16.61 -6.46 0.54
CA LEU A 5 -16.08 -6.14 -0.78
C LEU A 5 -17.11 -6.47 -1.88
N SER A 6 -17.78 -7.61 -1.71
CA SER A 6 -18.83 -8.07 -2.63
C SER A 6 -20.02 -7.11 -2.67
N LEU A 7 -20.42 -6.56 -1.53
CA LEU A 7 -21.50 -5.56 -1.44
C LEU A 7 -21.08 -4.22 -2.06
N LEU A 8 -19.84 -3.78 -1.84
CA LEU A 8 -19.30 -2.54 -2.44
C LEU A 8 -19.31 -2.62 -3.98
N GLN A 9 -18.92 -3.75 -4.54
CA GLN A 9 -18.90 -3.97 -6.00
C GLN A 9 -20.30 -3.99 -6.64
N GLN A 10 -21.36 -4.20 -5.86
CA GLN A 10 -22.74 -4.16 -6.36
C GLN A 10 -23.33 -2.75 -6.40
N MET A 11 -22.66 -1.76 -5.80
CA MET A 11 -23.14 -0.37 -5.79
C MET A 11 -22.98 0.26 -7.18
N PRO A 12 -24.03 0.86 -7.76
CA PRO A 12 -23.98 1.36 -9.15
C PRO A 12 -23.02 2.54 -9.36
N GLN A 13 -22.57 3.21 -8.30
CA GLN A 13 -21.59 4.29 -8.36
C GLN A 13 -20.14 3.81 -8.24
N VAL A 14 -19.90 2.54 -7.88
CA VAL A 14 -18.56 1.98 -7.69
C VAL A 14 -18.05 1.43 -9.01
N THR A 15 -16.97 2.01 -9.52
CA THR A 15 -16.32 1.53 -10.76
C THR A 15 -15.36 0.38 -10.50
N GLU A 16 -14.68 0.40 -9.36
CA GLU A 16 -13.73 -0.61 -8.93
C GLU A 16 -13.63 -0.58 -7.40
N ALA A 17 -13.47 -1.75 -6.78
CA ALA A 17 -13.25 -1.87 -5.35
C ALA A 17 -12.30 -3.05 -5.09
N TRP A 18 -11.40 -2.84 -4.14
CA TRP A 18 -10.41 -3.82 -3.72
C TRP A 18 -10.11 -3.70 -2.23
N GLU A 19 -9.43 -4.71 -1.69
CA GLU A 19 -8.95 -4.69 -0.31
C GLU A 19 -7.61 -3.95 -0.23
N GLU A 20 -7.48 -3.13 0.82
CA GLU A 20 -6.20 -2.58 1.25
C GLU A 20 -5.88 -3.06 2.66
N ARG A 21 -4.64 -3.51 2.86
CA ARG A 21 -4.14 -3.95 4.17
C ARG A 21 -3.13 -2.94 4.67
N THR A 22 -3.37 -2.45 5.87
CA THR A 22 -2.51 -1.45 6.51
C THR A 22 -1.76 -2.07 7.67
N TYR A 23 -0.44 -1.90 7.69
CA TYR A 23 0.47 -2.43 8.69
C TYR A 23 1.22 -1.28 9.36
N ARG A 24 1.32 -1.31 10.69
CA ARG A 24 2.24 -0.45 11.44
C ARG A 24 3.57 -1.19 11.59
N VAL A 25 4.64 -0.55 11.17
CA VAL A 25 5.99 -1.12 11.19
C VAL A 25 6.91 -0.16 11.92
N TYR A 26 7.73 -0.69 12.82
CA TYR A 26 8.84 0.07 13.40
C TYR A 26 10.08 -0.14 12.53
N TRP A 27 10.54 0.93 11.88
CA TRP A 27 11.68 0.95 10.98
C TRP A 27 12.65 2.06 11.42
N ASN A 28 13.90 1.72 11.73
CA ASN A 28 14.92 2.68 12.19
C ASN A 28 14.44 3.60 13.32
N ASN A 29 13.87 3.01 14.38
CA ASN A 29 13.30 3.74 15.53
C ASN A 29 12.18 4.73 15.18
N ARG A 30 11.57 4.57 14.02
CA ARG A 30 10.44 5.37 13.53
C ARG A 30 9.26 4.46 13.24
N GLU A 31 8.07 4.92 13.61
CA GLU A 31 6.83 4.22 13.27
C GLU A 31 6.37 4.69 11.88
N ILE A 32 6.23 3.74 10.97
CA ILE A 32 5.71 3.95 9.62
C ILE A 32 4.46 3.10 9.42
N VAL A 33 3.62 3.55 8.50
CA VAL A 33 2.44 2.83 8.05
C VAL A 33 2.69 2.37 6.62
N VAL A 34 2.56 1.06 6.40
CA VAL A 34 2.66 0.42 5.09
C VAL A 34 1.26 0.01 4.67
N THR A 35 0.77 0.53 3.55
CA THR A 35 -0.51 0.14 2.96
C THR A 35 -0.26 -0.66 1.69
N MET A 36 -0.70 -1.92 1.70
CA MET A 36 -0.71 -2.82 0.55
C MET A 36 -2.09 -2.83 -0.08
N SER A 37 -2.16 -2.59 -1.38
CA SER A 37 -3.38 -2.73 -2.19
C SER A 37 -3.26 -3.97 -3.07
N ASP A 38 -4.31 -4.81 -3.08
CA ASP A 38 -4.46 -5.96 -3.97
C ASP A 38 -5.71 -5.75 -4.83
N GLN A 39 -5.52 -5.32 -6.08
CA GLN A 39 -6.59 -5.03 -7.03
C GLN A 39 -7.29 -6.30 -7.59
N GLY A 40 -6.95 -7.48 -7.07
CA GLY A 40 -7.61 -8.72 -7.39
C GLY A 40 -7.23 -9.32 -8.75
N PRO A 41 -7.94 -10.38 -9.19
CA PRO A 41 -7.55 -11.17 -10.36
C PRO A 41 -7.83 -10.52 -11.73
N HIS A 42 -8.53 -9.38 -11.78
CA HIS A 42 -8.90 -8.71 -13.03
C HIS A 42 -7.98 -7.53 -13.39
N ALA A 43 -7.06 -7.14 -12.49
CA ALA A 43 -6.20 -5.97 -12.67
C ALA A 43 -4.87 -6.32 -13.35
N GLY A 44 -4.87 -6.48 -14.68
CA GLY A 44 -3.65 -6.54 -15.51
C GLY A 44 -2.50 -7.44 -15.01
N ILE A 45 -1.28 -7.15 -15.47
CA ILE A 45 -0.06 -7.87 -15.03
C ILE A 45 0.45 -7.32 -13.67
N ALA A 46 0.03 -6.11 -13.32
CA ALA A 46 0.44 -5.41 -12.11
C ALA A 46 -0.79 -5.06 -11.26
N ARG A 47 -1.06 -5.89 -10.25
CA ARG A 47 -2.26 -5.84 -9.40
C ARG A 47 -1.98 -5.41 -7.96
N TYR A 48 -0.71 -5.47 -7.55
CA TYR A 48 -0.30 -5.08 -6.21
C TYR A 48 0.32 -3.70 -6.26
N SER A 49 0.00 -2.85 -5.29
CA SER A 49 0.77 -1.64 -5.03
C SER A 49 1.04 -1.50 -3.54
N ALA A 50 2.13 -0.83 -3.20
CA ALA A 50 2.49 -0.55 -1.83
C ALA A 50 2.74 0.94 -1.66
N SER A 51 2.27 1.50 -0.56
CA SER A 51 2.64 2.84 -0.13
C SER A 51 3.11 2.83 1.30
N VAL A 52 4.02 3.74 1.60
CA VAL A 52 4.57 3.93 2.94
C VAL A 52 4.43 5.39 3.31
N GLN A 53 4.04 5.64 4.55
CA GLN A 53 3.96 6.97 5.12
C GLN A 53 4.37 6.97 6.59
N ASP A 54 4.69 8.14 7.12
CA ASP A 54 4.89 8.32 8.56
C ASP A 54 3.58 8.02 9.32
N ALA A 55 3.67 7.24 10.42
CA ALA A 55 2.48 6.87 11.18
C ALA A 55 1.83 8.05 11.92
N ARG A 56 2.60 9.10 12.22
CA ARG A 56 2.16 10.30 12.93
C ARG A 56 1.79 11.43 11.99
N GLY A 57 2.01 11.26 10.68
CA GLY A 57 1.75 12.28 9.66
C GLY A 57 2.57 13.56 9.84
N THR A 58 3.61 13.52 10.69
CA THR A 58 4.44 14.69 11.04
C THR A 58 5.42 15.06 9.95
N LEU A 59 5.69 14.15 9.02
CA LEU A 59 6.55 14.39 7.86
C LEU A 59 5.75 14.08 6.59
N PRO A 60 5.88 14.91 5.53
CA PRO A 60 5.21 14.70 4.24
C PRO A 60 5.79 13.50 3.46
N THR A 61 6.60 12.66 4.10
CA THR A 61 7.22 11.49 3.48
C THR A 61 6.15 10.44 3.20
N LYS A 62 5.59 10.51 1.99
CA LYS A 62 4.86 9.41 1.36
C LYS A 62 5.72 8.85 0.23
N SER A 63 5.79 7.53 0.13
CA SER A 63 6.36 6.84 -1.03
C SER A 63 5.31 5.89 -1.55
N ASN A 64 4.98 5.99 -2.83
CA ASN A 64 4.19 4.99 -3.54
C ASN A 64 5.16 4.22 -4.44
N GLY A 65 5.24 2.90 -4.27
CA GLY A 65 5.95 2.05 -5.22
C GLY A 65 5.14 1.89 -6.50
N ASN A 66 5.83 1.63 -7.62
CA ASN A 66 5.17 1.20 -8.84
C ASN A 66 4.37 -0.09 -8.60
N PRO A 67 3.21 -0.26 -9.26
CA PRO A 67 2.48 -1.51 -9.19
C PRO A 67 3.31 -2.71 -9.69
N ALA A 68 3.05 -3.89 -9.14
CA ALA A 68 3.74 -5.13 -9.47
C ALA A 68 2.78 -6.34 -9.54
N GLY A 69 3.24 -7.42 -10.18
CA GLY A 69 2.48 -8.67 -10.27
C GLY A 69 2.48 -9.52 -9.00
N THR A 70 3.39 -9.23 -8.07
CA THR A 70 3.53 -9.90 -6.76
C THR A 70 3.55 -8.89 -5.61
N PRO A 71 3.12 -9.29 -4.39
CA PRO A 71 3.22 -8.44 -3.20
C PRO A 71 4.66 -8.00 -2.90
N GLU A 72 5.63 -8.92 -3.07
CA GLU A 72 7.05 -8.65 -2.86
C GLU A 72 7.56 -7.57 -3.82
N GLY A 73 7.23 -7.68 -5.10
CA GLY A 73 7.63 -6.68 -6.09
C GLY A 73 7.03 -5.29 -5.80
N ALA A 74 5.82 -5.24 -5.27
CA ALA A 74 5.20 -3.97 -4.89
C ALA A 74 5.92 -3.33 -3.70
N LEU A 75 6.34 -4.13 -2.70
CA LEU A 75 7.13 -3.66 -1.56
C LEU A 75 8.54 -3.23 -1.99
N ASP A 76 9.20 -3.98 -2.86
CA ASP A 76 10.54 -3.64 -3.39
C ASP A 76 10.52 -2.33 -4.18
N ASN A 77 9.40 -2.01 -4.84
CA ASN A 77 9.24 -0.78 -5.60
C ASN A 77 9.10 0.47 -4.71
N VAL A 78 8.89 0.33 -3.40
CA VAL A 78 8.83 1.48 -2.49
C VAL A 78 10.23 2.06 -2.28
N HIS A 79 10.34 3.39 -2.34
CA HIS A 79 11.58 4.09 -1.98
C HIS A 79 11.79 4.15 -0.47
N TRP A 80 12.14 3.01 0.15
CA TRP A 80 12.39 2.87 1.60
C TRP A 80 13.44 3.83 2.14
N SER A 81 14.41 4.22 1.31
CA SER A 81 15.45 5.19 1.67
C SER A 81 14.91 6.57 2.05
N ARG A 82 13.68 6.93 1.64
CA ARG A 82 13.03 8.17 2.10
C ARG A 82 12.70 8.15 3.59
N PHE A 83 12.65 6.97 4.20
CA PHE A 83 12.35 6.77 5.62
C PHE A 83 13.60 6.42 6.45
N THR A 84 14.76 6.29 5.80
CA THR A 84 16.04 6.21 6.48
C THR A 84 16.57 7.63 6.67
N THR A 85 16.42 8.20 7.86
CA THR A 85 17.22 9.38 8.23
C THR A 85 18.68 8.94 8.19
N SER A 86 19.57 9.66 7.50
CA SER A 86 21.00 9.48 7.76
C SER A 86 21.21 9.83 9.24
N LEU A 87 21.74 8.87 9.99
CA LEU A 87 22.29 9.13 11.30
C LEU A 87 23.62 9.86 11.05
N ASP A 88 23.55 11.17 10.79
CA ASP A 88 24.70 12.07 10.87
C ASP A 88 24.59 12.91 12.15
#